data_AF-A0A0Q9IPM9-F1
#
_entry.id   AF-A0A0Q9IPM9-F1
#
_cell.length_a   1.000
_cell.length_b   1.000
_cell.length_c   1.000
_cell.angle_alpha   90.00
_cell.angle_beta   90.00
_cell.angle_gamma   90.00
#
_symmetry.space_group_name_H-M   'P 1'
#
loop_
_entity.id
_entity.type
_entity.pdbx_description
1 polymer ?
#
loop_
_entity_poly.entity_id
_entity_poly.type
_entity_poly.pdbx_seq_one_letter_code
_entity_poly.pdbx_strand_id
1 'polypeptide(L)'
;MPVPAFVRITIAAASLTLAACSEAGTQNIQSDLTIFVGGDMLAKGGVVFIHPLPVSEERWREIREAENRTLQPPEGLAPIADDGKRLTTTITGQAVHVQFLYPRGERRYMFRFRPVPEAGDAAAVGTRLLTVGGIDSATGLGPAMAFGFVGLHDVGDQTIQVARGDTDHFIARALVGAVGGYGQPLEKPSCEMGSAVAVCGYDEAQWARIAQRWEEEHRKGEWERRRFKALDACYRGAERQGRTGGHCHLQGSDGEEPIVYEYRDKAG
;
A
#
# COMPACT_ATOMS: atom_id res chain seq x y z
N MET A 1 -24.42 -81.20 -18.50
CA MET A 1 -23.11 -80.51 -18.54
C MET A 1 -23.33 -79.04 -18.17
N PRO A 2 -22.52 -78.46 -17.28
CA PRO A 2 -22.81 -77.20 -16.58
C PRO A 2 -22.37 -75.93 -17.32
N VAL A 3 -22.84 -74.79 -16.78
CA VAL A 3 -22.83 -73.39 -17.25
C VAL A 3 -21.43 -72.72 -17.20
N PRO A 4 -21.19 -71.62 -17.96
CA PRO A 4 -20.90 -70.33 -17.31
C PRO A 4 -21.68 -69.17 -18.01
N ALA A 5 -22.47 -68.32 -17.34
CA ALA A 5 -22.18 -67.35 -16.28
C ALA A 5 -21.18 -66.26 -16.74
N PHE A 6 -21.64 -65.34 -17.59
CA PHE A 6 -20.92 -64.09 -17.87
C PHE A 6 -21.37 -63.00 -16.90
N VAL A 7 -20.52 -62.73 -15.92
CA VAL A 7 -20.61 -61.60 -14.99
C VAL A 7 -20.18 -60.34 -15.74
N ARG A 8 -21.10 -59.38 -15.91
CA ARG A 8 -20.75 -58.02 -16.34
C ARG A 8 -20.31 -57.23 -15.12
N ILE A 9 -19.02 -56.91 -15.04
CA ILE A 9 -18.44 -56.03 -14.02
C ILE A 9 -18.69 -54.59 -14.49
N THR A 10 -19.58 -53.88 -13.79
CA THR A 10 -19.76 -52.44 -13.95
C THR A 10 -18.69 -51.72 -13.14
N ILE A 11 -17.71 -51.13 -13.83
CA ILE A 11 -16.69 -50.29 -13.19
C ILE A 11 -17.33 -48.93 -12.88
N ALA A 12 -17.64 -48.68 -11.61
CA ALA A 12 -18.00 -47.36 -11.12
C ALA A 12 -16.72 -46.50 -11.07
N ALA A 13 -16.62 -45.49 -11.93
CA ALA A 13 -15.58 -44.47 -11.85
C ALA A 13 -15.86 -43.59 -10.63
N ALA A 14 -15.14 -43.83 -9.54
CA ALA A 14 -15.12 -42.94 -8.39
C ALA A 14 -14.38 -41.65 -8.77
N SER A 15 -15.13 -40.60 -9.07
CA SER A 15 -14.59 -39.24 -9.20
C SER A 15 -14.13 -38.75 -7.83
N LEU A 16 -12.85 -38.96 -7.52
CA LEU A 16 -12.16 -38.31 -6.41
C LEU A 16 -12.03 -36.81 -6.70
N THR A 17 -12.98 -36.02 -6.22
CA THR A 17 -12.85 -34.57 -6.11
C THR A 17 -11.79 -34.25 -5.06
N LEU A 18 -10.56 -34.01 -5.51
CA LEU A 18 -9.51 -33.35 -4.73
C LEU A 18 -9.87 -31.87 -4.57
N ALA A 19 -10.70 -31.55 -3.58
CA ALA A 19 -10.87 -30.19 -3.08
C ALA A 19 -10.06 -30.05 -1.78
N ALA A 20 -8.76 -29.84 -1.92
CA ALA A 20 -7.87 -29.55 -0.78
C ALA A 20 -6.71 -28.67 -1.26
N CYS A 21 -7.03 -27.43 -1.63
CA CYS A 21 -6.01 -26.42 -1.95
C CYS A 21 -6.35 -25.11 -1.23
N SER A 22 -5.46 -24.73 -0.28
CA SER A 22 -5.23 -23.37 0.28
C SER A 22 -5.71 -22.98 1.69
N GLU A 23 -6.25 -23.86 2.55
CA GLU A 23 -6.65 -23.46 3.92
C GLU A 23 -5.52 -23.44 4.97
N ALA A 24 -4.36 -24.03 4.69
CA ALA A 24 -3.29 -24.18 5.70
C ALA A 24 -2.59 -22.86 6.10
N GLY A 25 -2.73 -21.79 5.31
CA GLY A 25 -2.06 -20.51 5.56
C GLY A 25 -2.83 -19.55 6.48
N THR A 26 -4.16 -19.65 6.53
CA THR A 26 -5.02 -18.69 7.24
C THR A 26 -5.21 -18.99 8.72
N GLN A 27 -4.95 -20.24 9.15
CA GLN A 27 -5.03 -20.65 10.56
C GLN A 27 -3.96 -20.01 11.46
N ASN A 28 -2.95 -19.35 10.90
CA ASN A 28 -1.89 -18.65 11.64
C ASN A 28 -2.14 -17.13 11.78
N ILE A 29 -3.26 -16.62 11.24
CA ILE A 29 -3.60 -15.19 11.30
C ILE A 29 -4.24 -14.90 12.65
N GLN A 30 -3.56 -14.12 13.47
CA GLN A 30 -4.04 -13.76 14.81
C GLN A 30 -4.66 -12.36 14.84
N SER A 31 -4.16 -11.41 14.03
CA SER A 31 -4.76 -10.07 13.90
C SER A 31 -5.18 -9.81 12.46
N ASP A 32 -6.48 -9.57 12.23
CA ASP A 32 -7.04 -9.31 10.91
C ASP A 32 -7.74 -7.95 10.86
N LEU A 33 -7.07 -6.95 10.29
CA LEU A 33 -7.53 -5.56 10.23
C LEU A 33 -8.23 -5.23 8.90
N THR A 34 -9.48 -4.79 8.97
CA THR A 34 -10.15 -4.14 7.84
C THR A 34 -10.17 -2.63 8.01
N ILE A 35 -9.56 -1.91 7.08
CA ILE A 35 -9.51 -0.45 7.04
C ILE A 35 -10.54 0.03 6.02
N PHE A 36 -11.60 0.65 6.51
CA PHE A 36 -12.63 1.28 5.71
C PHE A 36 -12.19 2.68 5.27
N VAL A 37 -12.29 2.96 3.98
CA VAL A 37 -11.80 4.16 3.33
C VAL A 37 -12.99 5.02 2.93
N GLY A 38 -13.05 6.24 3.47
CA GLY A 38 -14.08 7.23 3.17
C GLY A 38 -13.49 8.62 2.99
N GLY A 39 -14.36 9.64 3.02
CA GLY A 39 -13.96 11.05 3.02
C GLY A 39 -13.03 11.45 1.87
N ASP A 40 -12.08 12.32 2.18
CA ASP A 40 -11.09 12.82 1.23
C ASP A 40 -10.15 11.72 0.71
N MET A 41 -9.78 10.73 1.54
CA MET A 41 -8.98 9.58 1.10
C MET A 41 -9.64 8.85 -0.08
N LEU A 42 -10.97 8.68 -0.01
CA LEU A 42 -11.72 8.05 -1.08
C LEU A 42 -11.98 9.02 -2.25
N ALA A 43 -12.28 10.28 -1.96
CA ALA A 43 -12.64 11.27 -2.98
C ALA A 43 -11.45 11.66 -3.86
N LYS A 44 -10.26 11.83 -3.27
CA LYS A 44 -9.07 12.44 -3.90
C LYS A 44 -7.86 11.50 -3.94
N GLY A 45 -7.97 10.31 -3.34
CA GLY A 45 -6.81 9.47 -3.06
C GLY A 45 -5.95 10.03 -1.93
N GLY A 46 -4.89 9.29 -1.58
CA GLY A 46 -4.00 9.69 -0.50
C GLY A 46 -2.99 8.62 -0.12
N VAL A 47 -2.40 8.80 1.06
CA VAL A 47 -1.37 7.92 1.62
C VAL A 47 -1.76 7.44 3.01
N VAL A 48 -1.54 6.15 3.25
CA VAL A 48 -1.77 5.49 4.52
C VAL A 48 -0.44 4.94 5.02
N PHE A 49 -0.05 5.32 6.22
CA PHE A 49 1.08 4.76 6.94
C PHE A 49 0.55 3.68 7.90
N ILE A 50 0.99 2.44 7.75
CA ILE A 50 0.58 1.31 8.57
C ILE A 50 1.71 0.96 9.53
N HIS A 51 1.38 0.90 10.83
CA HIS A 51 2.31 0.63 11.92
C HIS A 51 1.81 -0.57 12.74
N PRO A 52 2.22 -1.80 12.38
CA PRO A 52 1.96 -2.99 13.19
C PRO A 52 2.77 -2.94 14.49
N LEU A 53 2.12 -3.12 15.64
CA LEU A 53 2.77 -3.04 16.96
C LEU A 53 2.67 -4.39 17.71
N PRO A 54 3.79 -5.09 17.97
CA PRO A 54 3.76 -6.37 18.67
C PRO A 54 3.49 -6.19 20.17
N VAL A 55 2.54 -6.93 20.71
CA VAL A 55 2.18 -6.96 22.15
C VAL A 55 2.35 -8.35 22.76
N SER A 56 2.37 -8.44 24.09
CA SER A 56 2.43 -9.75 24.76
C SER A 56 1.12 -10.52 24.62
N GLU A 57 1.16 -11.84 24.85
CA GLU A 57 -0.02 -12.70 24.82
C GLU A 57 -1.04 -12.33 25.93
N GLU A 58 -0.58 -11.84 27.08
CA GLU A 58 -1.45 -11.28 28.13
C GLU A 58 -2.24 -10.09 27.59
N ARG A 59 -1.56 -9.12 26.98
CA ARG A 59 -2.21 -7.93 26.42
C ARG A 59 -3.12 -8.29 25.25
N TRP A 60 -2.76 -9.29 24.45
CA TRP A 60 -3.61 -9.77 23.37
C TRP A 60 -4.93 -10.38 23.86
N ARG A 61 -4.90 -11.12 24.98
CA ARG A 61 -6.13 -11.64 25.61
C ARG A 61 -7.09 -10.52 26.01
N GLU A 62 -6.59 -9.44 26.61
CA GLU A 62 -7.41 -8.27 26.94
C GLU A 62 -8.01 -7.62 25.67
N ILE A 63 -7.19 -7.48 24.63
CA ILE A 63 -7.63 -6.93 23.34
C ILE A 63 -8.76 -7.77 22.74
N ARG A 64 -8.68 -9.11 22.80
CA ARG A 64 -9.70 -10.03 22.27
C ARG A 64 -11.07 -9.83 22.89
N GLU A 65 -11.13 -9.46 24.15
CA GLU A 65 -12.39 -9.23 24.87
C GLU A 65 -12.98 -7.84 24.61
N ALA A 66 -12.16 -6.85 24.24
CA ALA A 66 -12.61 -5.48 23.98
C ALA A 66 -13.34 -5.29 22.64
N GLU A 67 -14.28 -4.35 22.55
CA GLU A 67 -14.90 -3.95 21.28
C GLU A 67 -13.88 -3.16 20.44
N ASN A 68 -13.60 -3.63 19.22
CA ASN A 68 -12.57 -3.05 18.33
C ASN A 68 -13.06 -2.90 16.89
N ARG A 69 -14.38 -2.74 16.74
CA ARG A 69 -15.02 -2.60 15.45
C ARG A 69 -15.65 -1.22 15.32
N THR A 70 -15.17 -0.47 14.35
CA THR A 70 -15.87 0.75 13.88
C THR A 70 -17.03 0.39 12.96
N LEU A 71 -16.86 -0.66 12.15
CA LEU A 71 -17.84 -1.21 11.22
C LEU A 71 -17.81 -2.74 11.24
N GLN A 72 -18.86 -3.39 10.75
CA GLN A 72 -18.86 -4.85 10.64
C GLN A 72 -17.81 -5.33 9.63
N PRO A 73 -17.02 -6.36 9.96
CA PRO A 73 -16.12 -6.98 9.00
C PRO A 73 -16.89 -7.46 7.76
N PRO A 74 -16.28 -7.44 6.57
CA PRO A 74 -16.89 -7.99 5.37
C PRO A 74 -17.36 -9.45 5.55
N GLU A 75 -18.44 -9.80 4.87
CA GLU A 75 -18.90 -11.19 4.78
C GLU A 75 -17.94 -12.05 3.95
N GLY A 76 -17.97 -13.37 4.16
CA GLY A 76 -17.21 -14.35 3.36
C GLY A 76 -15.70 -14.34 3.57
N LEU A 77 -15.18 -13.60 4.55
CA LEU A 77 -13.76 -13.64 4.91
C LEU A 77 -13.36 -15.02 5.46
N ALA A 78 -12.20 -15.51 5.02
CA ALA A 78 -11.63 -16.78 5.46
C ALA A 78 -11.51 -16.87 7.00
N PRO A 79 -11.68 -18.07 7.59
CA PRO A 79 -11.43 -18.29 9.01
C PRO A 79 -10.03 -17.83 9.41
N ILE A 80 -9.92 -17.25 10.61
CA ILE A 80 -8.65 -16.89 11.26
C ILE A 80 -8.39 -17.86 12.43
N ALA A 81 -7.27 -17.71 13.15
CA ALA A 81 -6.99 -18.52 14.32
C ALA A 81 -8.13 -18.44 15.36
N ASP A 82 -8.35 -19.50 16.14
CA ASP A 82 -9.39 -19.57 17.18
C ASP A 82 -9.22 -18.48 18.26
N ASP A 83 -7.97 -18.09 18.51
CA ASP A 83 -7.59 -16.99 19.40
C ASP A 83 -7.22 -15.72 18.63
N GLY A 84 -7.62 -15.64 17.36
CA GLY A 84 -7.47 -14.46 16.52
C GLY A 84 -8.56 -13.42 16.78
N LYS A 85 -8.35 -12.22 16.25
CA LYS A 85 -9.31 -11.12 16.33
C LYS A 85 -9.42 -10.38 15.01
N ARG A 86 -10.66 -10.13 14.60
CA ARG A 86 -10.99 -9.21 13.51
C ARG A 86 -11.15 -7.80 14.06
N LEU A 87 -10.35 -6.89 13.53
CA LEU A 87 -10.30 -5.48 13.85
C LEU A 87 -10.90 -4.69 12.68
N THR A 88 -11.61 -3.60 12.97
CA THR A 88 -12.04 -2.68 11.90
C THR A 88 -11.85 -1.23 12.29
N THR A 89 -11.36 -0.43 11.35
CA THR A 89 -11.22 1.02 11.52
C THR A 89 -11.68 1.77 10.28
N THR A 90 -11.94 3.07 10.39
CA THR A 90 -12.29 3.94 9.27
C THR A 90 -11.28 5.07 9.15
N ILE A 91 -10.89 5.39 7.93
CA ILE A 91 -9.98 6.50 7.60
C ILE A 91 -10.64 7.45 6.59
N THR A 92 -10.44 8.76 6.77
CA THR A 92 -11.10 9.79 5.95
C THR A 92 -10.18 10.86 5.40
N GLY A 93 -9.06 11.20 6.06
CA GLY A 93 -8.11 12.21 5.58
C GLY A 93 -7.15 11.69 4.50
N GLN A 94 -6.57 12.56 3.67
CA GLN A 94 -5.65 12.16 2.58
C GLN A 94 -4.26 11.68 3.05
N ALA A 95 -3.88 11.95 4.30
CA ALA A 95 -2.71 11.36 4.93
C ALA A 95 -3.08 10.89 6.34
N VAL A 96 -2.95 9.59 6.59
CA VAL A 96 -3.34 8.98 7.87
C VAL A 96 -2.32 7.94 8.31
N HIS A 97 -2.11 7.84 9.62
CA HIS A 97 -1.35 6.77 10.23
C HIS A 97 -2.33 5.80 10.90
N VAL A 98 -2.18 4.51 10.64
CA VAL A 98 -2.96 3.46 11.29
C VAL A 98 -2.01 2.60 12.07
N GLN A 99 -2.17 2.59 13.39
CA GLN A 99 -1.44 1.70 14.27
C GLN A 99 -2.37 0.58 14.70
N PHE A 100 -1.90 -0.66 14.72
CA PHE A 100 -2.71 -1.76 15.23
C PHE A 100 -1.86 -2.77 15.99
N LEU A 101 -2.48 -3.35 17.01
CA LEU A 101 -1.83 -4.31 17.89
C LEU A 101 -1.94 -5.71 17.31
N TYR A 102 -0.86 -6.48 17.44
CA TYR A 102 -0.84 -7.90 17.13
C TYR A 102 0.00 -8.66 18.17
N PRO A 103 -0.33 -9.91 18.48
CA PRO A 103 0.43 -10.72 19.44
C PRO A 103 1.82 -11.06 18.90
N ARG A 104 2.84 -10.92 19.76
CA ARG A 104 4.24 -11.22 19.45
C ARG A 104 4.46 -12.73 19.34
N GLY A 105 5.18 -13.19 18.31
CA GLY A 105 5.58 -14.59 18.15
C GLY A 105 5.71 -14.98 16.67
N GLU A 106 5.59 -16.27 16.37
CA GLU A 106 5.56 -16.82 14.99
C GLU A 106 4.24 -16.54 14.26
N ARG A 107 3.33 -15.85 14.93
CA ARG A 107 1.95 -15.63 14.48
C ARG A 107 1.88 -14.40 13.59
N ARG A 108 0.91 -14.42 12.69
CA ARG A 108 0.84 -13.49 11.58
C ARG A 108 -0.28 -12.48 11.75
N TYR A 109 -0.15 -11.32 11.11
CA TYR A 109 -1.25 -10.39 10.92
C TYR A 109 -1.60 -10.22 9.44
N MET A 110 -2.78 -9.68 9.17
CA MET A 110 -3.15 -9.19 7.85
C MET A 110 -3.95 -7.89 7.99
N PHE A 111 -3.91 -7.09 6.93
CA PHE A 111 -4.81 -5.96 6.81
C PHE A 111 -5.34 -5.85 5.37
N ARG A 112 -6.47 -5.17 5.21
CA ARG A 112 -7.11 -4.92 3.91
C ARG A 112 -7.81 -3.58 3.87
N PHE A 113 -7.91 -3.01 2.67
CA PHE A 113 -8.70 -1.81 2.44
C PHE A 113 -10.05 -2.18 1.85
N ARG A 114 -11.08 -1.49 2.32
CA ARG A 114 -12.42 -1.53 1.75
C ARG A 114 -12.98 -0.11 1.69
N PRO A 115 -13.79 0.23 0.69
CA PRO A 115 -14.58 1.46 0.76
C PRO A 115 -15.58 1.39 1.92
N VAL A 116 -15.92 2.53 2.53
CA VAL A 116 -17.06 2.60 3.47
C VAL A 116 -18.35 2.17 2.76
N PRO A 117 -19.29 1.47 3.43
CA PRO A 117 -20.50 0.94 2.79
C PRO A 117 -21.35 1.99 2.05
N GLU A 118 -21.34 3.22 2.53
CA GLU A 118 -22.12 4.35 2.01
C GLU A 118 -21.53 4.96 0.72
N ALA A 119 -20.32 4.57 0.33
CA ALA A 119 -19.57 5.19 -0.77
C ALA A 119 -20.08 4.86 -2.19
N GLY A 120 -21.15 4.08 -2.34
CA GLY A 120 -21.67 3.66 -3.64
C GLY A 120 -20.72 2.71 -4.39
N ASP A 121 -20.73 2.75 -5.73
CA ASP A 121 -19.98 1.83 -6.60
C ASP A 121 -18.47 2.09 -6.53
N ALA A 122 -17.87 1.55 -5.48
CA ALA A 122 -16.48 1.75 -5.10
C ALA A 122 -15.49 0.84 -5.86
N ALA A 123 -15.87 0.43 -7.07
CA ALA A 123 -15.08 -0.39 -7.98
C ALA A 123 -13.75 0.26 -8.44
N ALA A 124 -13.44 1.48 -8.00
CA ALA A 124 -12.28 2.26 -8.45
C ALA A 124 -11.38 2.75 -7.29
N VAL A 125 -11.21 1.97 -6.24
CA VAL A 125 -10.15 2.21 -5.24
C VAL A 125 -9.01 1.24 -5.51
N GLY A 126 -7.99 1.74 -6.21
CA GLY A 126 -6.73 1.02 -6.35
C GLY A 126 -5.88 1.23 -5.10
N THR A 127 -5.06 0.25 -4.74
CA THR A 127 -4.02 0.44 -3.71
C THR A 127 -2.67 0.03 -4.23
N ARG A 128 -1.62 0.78 -3.88
CA ARG A 128 -0.25 0.51 -4.30
C ARG A 128 0.71 0.70 -3.13
N LEU A 129 1.57 -0.28 -2.87
CA LEU A 129 2.65 -0.14 -1.89
C LEU A 129 3.71 0.84 -2.42
N LEU A 130 4.05 1.86 -1.63
CA LEU A 130 5.08 2.85 -1.98
C LEU A 130 6.43 2.55 -1.34
N THR A 131 6.43 2.16 -0.06
CA THR A 131 7.65 1.84 0.70
C THR A 131 7.35 0.96 1.91
N VAL A 132 8.38 0.26 2.40
CA VAL A 132 8.43 -0.46 3.67
C VAL A 132 9.63 0.07 4.44
N GLY A 133 9.41 0.63 5.63
CA GLY A 133 10.41 1.13 6.56
C GLY A 133 10.58 0.17 7.75
N GLY A 134 11.79 0.11 8.32
CA GLY A 134 12.14 -0.84 9.37
C GLY A 134 13.11 -1.90 8.84
N ILE A 135 14.36 -1.79 9.26
CA ILE A 135 15.38 -2.81 9.04
C ILE A 135 15.65 -3.39 10.43
N ASP A 136 15.26 -4.65 10.66
CA ASP A 136 15.93 -5.42 11.69
C ASP A 136 17.32 -5.76 11.15
N SER A 137 18.31 -4.95 11.54
CA SER A 137 19.70 -5.12 11.14
C SER A 137 20.33 -6.43 11.65
N ALA A 138 19.65 -7.18 12.52
CA ALA A 138 20.14 -8.45 13.03
C ALA A 138 19.84 -9.66 12.12
N THR A 139 18.80 -9.60 11.26
CA THR A 139 18.30 -10.79 10.54
C THR A 139 18.57 -10.80 9.04
N GLY A 140 18.90 -9.67 8.41
CA GLY A 140 19.38 -9.63 7.01
C GLY A 140 18.37 -10.04 5.94
N LEU A 141 17.08 -10.17 6.26
CA LEU A 141 16.06 -10.63 5.33
C LEU A 141 15.42 -9.46 4.58
N GLY A 142 16.05 -9.08 3.47
CA GLY A 142 15.34 -8.54 2.30
C GLY A 142 14.49 -9.63 1.59
N PRO A 143 13.71 -9.30 0.55
CA PRO A 143 12.26 -9.58 0.49
C PRO A 143 11.85 -10.83 -0.31
N ALA A 144 10.63 -11.34 -0.08
CA ALA A 144 9.62 -11.63 -1.12
C ALA A 144 8.28 -12.00 -0.46
N MET A 145 7.17 -11.51 -1.03
CA MET A 145 5.82 -11.81 -0.57
C MET A 145 4.97 -12.23 -1.78
N ALA A 146 4.18 -13.31 -1.65
CA ALA A 146 3.38 -13.88 -2.73
C ALA A 146 1.90 -13.71 -2.41
N PHE A 147 1.35 -12.69 -3.09
CA PHE A 147 -0.03 -12.19 -3.05
C PHE A 147 -0.31 -11.52 -1.69
N GLY A 148 -1.24 -10.59 -1.49
CA GLY A 148 -1.65 -9.96 -0.20
C GLY A 148 -2.87 -9.02 -0.08
N PHE A 149 -3.69 -8.72 -1.09
CA PHE A 149 -3.77 -9.41 -2.37
C PHE A 149 -3.73 -10.98 -2.19
N VAL A 150 -3.92 -11.65 -1.02
CA VAL A 150 -3.47 -13.06 -0.61
C VAL A 150 -1.96 -13.36 -0.27
N GLY A 151 -1.34 -13.07 0.90
CA GLY A 151 0.03 -13.56 1.28
C GLY A 151 1.25 -12.60 1.48
N LEU A 152 1.04 -11.35 1.92
CA LEU A 152 2.11 -10.46 2.37
C LEU A 152 2.20 -10.59 3.91
N HIS A 153 3.37 -10.95 4.43
CA HIS A 153 3.76 -11.06 5.86
C HIS A 153 5.17 -10.45 6.04
N ASP A 154 5.58 -9.75 7.11
CA ASP A 154 4.91 -8.93 8.14
C ASP A 154 5.92 -8.34 9.16
N VAL A 155 6.75 -7.35 8.79
CA VAL A 155 7.43 -6.50 9.78
C VAL A 155 7.73 -5.10 9.23
N GLY A 156 7.55 -4.07 10.06
CA GLY A 156 7.93 -2.69 9.75
C GLY A 156 6.77 -1.78 9.33
N ASP A 157 7.07 -0.49 9.29
CA ASP A 157 6.16 0.56 8.86
C ASP A 157 5.92 0.46 7.36
N GLN A 158 4.67 0.50 6.91
CA GLN A 158 4.35 0.43 5.48
C GLN A 158 3.69 1.71 5.02
N THR A 159 4.08 2.23 3.87
CA THR A 159 3.40 3.39 3.26
C THR A 159 2.71 2.96 1.99
N ILE A 160 1.39 3.17 1.95
CA ILE A 160 0.50 2.68 0.90
C ILE A 160 -0.21 3.86 0.27
N GLN A 161 -0.18 3.93 -1.05
CA GLN A 161 -1.03 4.83 -1.83
C GLN A 161 -2.42 4.21 -1.97
N VAL A 162 -3.45 5.00 -1.64
CA VAL A 162 -4.82 4.77 -2.08
C VAL A 162 -5.03 5.61 -3.34
N ALA A 163 -5.16 4.94 -4.49
CA ALA A 163 -5.18 5.56 -5.81
C ALA A 163 -6.62 5.86 -6.26
N ARG A 164 -6.79 7.06 -6.82
CA ARG A 164 -7.91 7.44 -7.71
C ARG A 164 -7.37 7.75 -9.10
N GLY A 165 -8.26 7.89 -10.08
CA GLY A 165 -7.90 7.98 -11.50
C GLY A 165 -6.93 9.13 -11.84
N ASP A 166 -6.87 10.16 -11.00
CA ASP A 166 -6.00 11.33 -11.09
C ASP A 166 -4.81 11.31 -10.11
N THR A 167 -4.82 10.44 -9.09
CA THR A 167 -3.70 10.30 -8.16
C THR A 167 -2.61 9.42 -8.77
N ASP A 168 -1.64 10.03 -9.45
CA ASP A 168 -0.47 9.31 -9.93
C ASP A 168 0.51 8.96 -8.78
N HIS A 169 1.48 8.08 -9.07
CA HIS A 169 2.49 7.64 -8.11
C HIS A 169 3.41 8.79 -7.64
N PHE A 170 3.59 9.81 -8.48
CA PHE A 170 4.44 10.96 -8.19
C PHE A 170 3.76 11.89 -7.17
N ILE A 171 2.47 12.17 -7.37
CA ILE A 171 1.61 12.94 -6.46
C ILE A 171 1.61 12.32 -5.06
N ALA A 172 1.45 11.00 -4.98
CA ALA A 172 1.47 10.29 -3.70
C ALA A 172 2.85 10.36 -3.02
N ARG A 173 3.95 10.27 -3.79
CA ARG A 173 5.32 10.42 -3.23
C ARG A 173 5.61 11.83 -2.74
N ALA A 174 5.16 12.86 -3.46
CA ALA A 174 5.26 14.24 -3.00
C ALA A 174 4.51 14.40 -1.66
N LEU A 175 3.34 13.79 -1.52
CA LEU A 175 2.58 13.80 -0.26
C LEU A 175 3.32 13.08 0.88
N VAL A 176 3.96 11.93 0.61
CA VAL A 176 4.84 11.26 1.59
C VAL A 176 5.97 12.20 2.03
N GLY A 177 6.64 12.88 1.10
CA GLY A 177 7.70 13.83 1.42
C GLY A 177 7.22 15.01 2.28
N ALA A 178 6.04 15.55 1.94
CA ALA A 178 5.43 16.68 2.66
C ALA A 178 5.02 16.34 4.11
N VAL A 179 4.66 15.08 4.36
CA VAL A 179 4.27 14.57 5.68
C VAL A 179 5.49 14.13 6.49
N GLY A 180 6.33 13.27 5.91
CA GLY A 180 7.33 12.52 6.65
C GLY A 180 8.66 13.24 6.85
N GLY A 181 9.06 14.16 5.98
CA GLY A 181 10.45 14.61 5.90
C GLY A 181 11.41 13.43 5.66
N TYR A 182 12.62 13.66 5.14
CA TYR A 182 13.60 12.58 5.02
C TYR A 182 14.22 12.23 6.39
N GLY A 183 13.45 11.60 7.29
CA GLY A 183 13.96 11.01 8.53
C GLY A 183 13.16 11.28 9.81
N GLN A 184 12.38 12.37 9.89
CA GLN A 184 11.42 12.61 10.98
C GLN A 184 10.24 13.48 10.52
N PRO A 185 9.01 13.13 10.92
CA PRO A 185 7.81 13.86 10.51
C PRO A 185 7.88 15.31 11.01
N LEU A 186 7.71 16.25 10.08
CA LEU A 186 7.69 17.69 10.38
C LEU A 186 6.46 18.07 11.22
N GLU A 187 5.37 17.33 11.03
CA GLU A 187 4.12 17.49 11.77
C GLU A 187 3.84 16.19 12.53
N LYS A 188 3.44 16.28 13.80
CA LYS A 188 3.07 15.09 14.58
C LYS A 188 1.58 14.82 14.42
N PRO A 189 1.16 13.65 13.91
CA PRO A 189 -0.25 13.35 13.80
C PRO A 189 -0.87 13.16 15.20
N SER A 190 -2.09 13.62 15.37
CA SER A 190 -2.91 13.39 16.57
C SER A 190 -3.63 12.06 16.44
N CYS A 191 -3.53 11.20 17.45
CA CYS A 191 -4.08 9.85 17.42
C CYS A 191 -5.38 9.74 18.21
N GLU A 192 -6.40 9.17 17.57
CA GLU A 192 -7.57 8.63 18.25
C GLU A 192 -7.27 7.17 18.63
N MET A 193 -7.02 6.93 19.91
CA MET A 193 -6.62 5.62 20.42
C MET A 193 -7.84 4.75 20.70
N GLY A 194 -8.04 3.68 19.92
CA GLY A 194 -8.88 2.55 20.30
C GLY A 194 -8.13 1.52 21.16
N SER A 195 -8.81 0.45 21.57
CA SER A 195 -8.16 -0.59 22.40
C SER A 195 -7.09 -1.41 21.67
N ALA A 196 -7.21 -1.57 20.35
CA ALA A 196 -6.28 -2.34 19.53
C ALA A 196 -5.93 -1.69 18.18
N VAL A 197 -6.63 -0.64 17.79
CA VAL A 197 -6.35 0.13 16.57
C VAL A 197 -6.40 1.61 16.92
N ALA A 198 -5.43 2.37 16.45
CA ALA A 198 -5.41 3.82 16.53
C ALA A 198 -5.32 4.41 15.12
N VAL A 199 -6.10 5.45 14.89
CA VAL A 199 -6.02 6.25 13.65
C VAL A 199 -5.49 7.61 14.04
N CYS A 200 -4.38 8.00 13.43
CA CYS A 200 -3.79 9.30 13.62
C CYS A 200 -3.91 10.14 12.34
N GLY A 201 -4.39 11.36 12.52
CA GLY A 201 -4.57 12.34 11.46
C GLY A 201 -3.86 13.65 11.78
N TYR A 202 -4.01 14.61 10.89
CA TYR A 202 -3.49 15.95 11.04
C TYR A 202 -4.66 16.90 11.27
N ASP A 203 -4.53 17.84 12.21
CA ASP A 203 -5.54 18.89 12.37
C ASP A 203 -5.54 19.83 11.15
N GLU A 204 -6.54 20.71 11.08
CA GLU A 204 -6.72 21.63 9.95
C GLU A 204 -5.49 22.54 9.73
N ALA A 205 -4.88 23.02 10.81
CA ALA A 205 -3.72 23.92 10.72
C ALA A 205 -2.46 23.16 10.24
N GLN A 206 -2.24 21.94 10.73
CA GLN A 206 -1.19 21.05 10.26
C GLN A 206 -1.40 20.69 8.79
N TRP A 207 -2.63 20.35 8.41
CA TRP A 207 -2.98 19.98 7.05
C TRP A 207 -2.73 21.12 6.07
N ALA A 208 -3.08 22.36 6.41
CA ALA A 208 -2.80 23.52 5.57
C ALA A 208 -1.30 23.66 5.24
N ARG A 209 -0.42 23.40 6.22
CA ARG A 209 1.04 23.43 6.01
C ARG A 209 1.54 22.24 5.19
N ILE A 210 0.99 21.04 5.41
CA ILE A 210 1.29 19.85 4.61
C ILE A 210 0.89 20.07 3.15
N ALA A 211 -0.31 20.58 2.92
CA ALA A 211 -0.84 20.86 1.58
C ALA A 211 0.05 21.86 0.83
N GLN A 212 0.46 22.95 1.48
CA GLN A 212 1.37 23.92 0.88
C GLN A 212 2.71 23.28 0.46
N ARG A 213 3.33 22.47 1.35
CA ARG A 213 4.58 21.76 1.02
C ARG A 213 4.37 20.75 -0.11
N TRP A 214 3.26 20.03 -0.08
CA TRP A 214 2.90 19.06 -1.10
C TRP A 214 2.75 19.71 -2.47
N GLU A 215 2.05 20.84 -2.58
CA GLU A 215 1.92 21.60 -3.83
C GLU A 215 3.29 22.09 -4.34
N GLU A 216 4.17 22.54 -3.44
CA GLU A 216 5.52 22.97 -3.80
C GLU A 216 6.34 21.81 -4.38
N GLU A 217 6.38 20.66 -3.69
CA GLU A 217 7.11 19.47 -4.13
C GLU A 217 6.51 18.88 -5.41
N HIS A 218 5.19 18.90 -5.54
CA HIS A 218 4.50 18.48 -6.75
C HIS A 218 4.94 19.33 -7.95
N ARG A 219 4.89 20.67 -7.82
CA ARG A 219 5.32 21.59 -8.88
C ARG A 219 6.80 21.43 -9.23
N LYS A 220 7.68 21.21 -8.24
CA LYS A 220 9.11 20.94 -8.48
C LYS A 220 9.30 19.69 -9.33
N GLY A 221 8.72 18.56 -8.95
CA GLY A 221 8.94 17.34 -9.73
C GLY A 221 8.15 17.28 -11.04
N GLU A 222 7.04 18.01 -11.20
CA GLU A 222 6.44 18.26 -12.52
C GLU A 222 7.39 19.03 -13.44
N TRP A 223 8.05 20.05 -12.92
CA TRP A 223 9.09 20.78 -13.66
C TRP A 223 10.26 19.86 -14.02
N GLU A 224 10.77 19.06 -13.08
CA GLU A 224 11.86 18.09 -13.36
C GLU A 224 11.47 17.06 -14.42
N ARG A 225 10.24 16.52 -14.37
CA ARG A 225 9.74 15.59 -15.39
C ARG A 225 9.73 16.23 -16.78
N ARG A 226 9.24 17.47 -16.89
CA ARG A 226 9.25 18.21 -18.15
C ARG A 226 10.67 18.50 -18.60
N ARG A 227 11.58 18.81 -17.67
CA ARG A 227 13.00 19.01 -17.93
C ARG A 227 13.67 17.78 -18.52
N PHE A 228 13.51 16.61 -17.91
CA PHE A 228 14.05 15.36 -18.42
C PHE A 228 13.47 14.99 -19.79
N LYS A 229 12.17 15.23 -20.01
CA LYS A 229 11.54 15.01 -21.32
C LYS A 229 12.12 15.92 -22.41
N ALA A 230 12.37 17.19 -22.10
CA ALA A 230 12.98 18.13 -23.04
C ALA A 230 14.45 17.76 -23.34
N LEU A 231 15.20 17.35 -22.33
CA LEU A 231 16.58 16.88 -22.47
C LEU A 231 16.66 15.65 -23.40
N ASP A 232 15.82 14.66 -23.14
CA ASP A 232 15.72 13.45 -23.96
C ASP A 232 15.32 13.77 -25.41
N ALA A 233 14.35 14.66 -25.61
CA ALA A 233 13.97 15.13 -26.95
C ALA A 233 15.13 15.81 -27.70
N CYS A 234 15.96 16.59 -27.00
CA CYS A 234 17.16 17.21 -27.57
C CYS A 234 18.17 16.15 -28.06
N TYR A 235 18.48 15.14 -27.23
CA TYR A 235 19.40 14.07 -27.62
C TYR A 235 18.88 13.25 -28.80
N ARG A 236 17.60 12.82 -28.78
CA ARG A 236 16.97 12.13 -29.91
C ARG A 236 16.91 13.00 -31.18
N GLY A 237 16.81 14.32 -31.02
CA GLY A 237 16.87 15.26 -32.13
C GLY A 237 18.25 15.28 -32.80
N ALA A 238 19.31 15.38 -32.01
CA ALA A 238 20.70 15.38 -32.49
C ALA A 238 21.09 14.05 -33.16
N GLU A 239 20.71 12.93 -32.57
CA GLU A 239 20.96 11.59 -33.13
C GLU A 239 20.31 11.43 -34.52
N ARG A 240 19.07 11.89 -34.69
CA ARG A 240 18.38 11.89 -36.00
C ARG A 240 19.07 12.75 -37.05
N GLN A 241 19.86 13.73 -36.63
CA GLN A 241 20.66 14.59 -37.51
C GLN A 241 22.09 14.03 -37.74
N GLY A 242 22.40 12.84 -37.22
CA GLY A 242 23.73 12.24 -37.31
C GLY A 242 24.78 12.89 -36.41
N ARG A 243 24.35 13.75 -35.48
CA ARG A 243 25.24 14.42 -34.51
C ARG A 243 25.44 13.49 -33.31
N THR A 244 26.69 13.15 -33.03
CA THR A 244 27.06 12.25 -31.91
C THR A 244 28.24 12.83 -31.13
N GLY A 245 28.35 12.45 -29.85
CA GLY A 245 29.47 12.85 -28.99
C GLY A 245 29.39 14.24 -28.35
N GLY A 246 28.35 15.03 -28.65
CA GLY A 246 28.03 16.30 -28.00
C GLY A 246 27.11 16.20 -26.78
N HIS A 247 26.69 17.35 -26.25
CA HIS A 247 25.87 17.47 -25.05
C HIS A 247 24.71 18.46 -25.23
N CYS A 248 23.57 18.17 -24.62
CA CYS A 248 22.44 19.09 -24.54
C CYS A 248 22.59 20.03 -23.33
N HIS A 249 22.62 21.33 -23.57
CA HIS A 249 22.67 22.37 -22.54
C HIS A 249 21.31 23.03 -22.37
N LEU A 250 20.86 23.18 -21.11
CA LEU A 250 19.65 23.93 -20.80
C LEU A 250 19.86 25.40 -21.17
N GLN A 251 18.91 25.97 -21.89
CA GLN A 251 18.84 27.40 -22.22
C GLN A 251 17.84 28.06 -21.27
N GLY A 252 18.27 29.09 -20.54
CA GLY A 252 17.48 29.74 -19.49
C GLY A 252 17.89 29.31 -18.08
N SER A 253 17.14 29.77 -17.08
CA SER A 253 17.37 29.43 -15.67
C SER A 253 16.47 28.29 -15.19
N ASP A 254 16.88 27.66 -14.08
CA ASP A 254 16.09 26.60 -13.45
C ASP A 254 14.72 27.17 -12.99
N GLY A 255 13.64 26.51 -13.41
CA GLY A 255 12.26 26.93 -13.11
C GLY A 255 11.57 27.76 -14.21
N GLU A 256 12.27 28.20 -15.26
CA GLU A 256 11.68 28.98 -16.35
C GLU A 256 10.98 28.12 -17.42
N GLU A 257 9.96 28.69 -18.07
CA GLU A 257 9.27 28.11 -19.22
C GLU A 257 9.41 28.99 -20.47
N PRO A 258 9.54 28.41 -21.69
CA PRO A 258 9.61 26.97 -21.97
C PRO A 258 10.98 26.36 -21.63
N ILE A 259 11.00 25.08 -21.26
CA ILE A 259 12.26 24.34 -21.03
C ILE A 259 12.86 23.97 -22.39
N VAL A 260 13.96 24.62 -22.75
CA VAL A 260 14.65 24.43 -24.04
C VAL A 260 16.06 23.92 -23.83
N TYR A 261 16.45 22.90 -24.58
CA TYR A 261 17.81 22.39 -24.63
C TYR A 261 18.44 22.62 -25.99
N GLU A 262 19.69 23.06 -26.01
CA GLU A 262 20.51 23.23 -27.22
C GLU A 262 21.59 22.16 -27.27
N TYR A 263 21.67 21.41 -28.37
CA TYR A 263 22.75 20.44 -28.58
C TYR A 263 24.02 21.11 -29.08
N ARG A 264 25.12 20.93 -28.36
CA ARG A 264 26.45 21.42 -28.73
C ARG A 264 27.35 20.23 -29.03
N ASP A 265 27.93 20.23 -30.22
CA ASP A 265 28.91 19.22 -30.61
C ASP A 265 30.16 19.36 -29.73
N LYS A 266 30.87 18.25 -29.52
CA LYS A 266 32.18 18.29 -28.85
C LYS A 266 33.10 19.13 -29.73
N ALA A 267 33.69 20.18 -29.16
CA ALA A 267 34.70 20.97 -29.87
C ALA A 267 35.80 20.01 -30.37
N GLY A 268 35.97 19.94 -31.69
CA GLY A 268 37.02 19.18 -32.36
C GLY A 268 38.38 19.84 -32.21
#